data_AF-A0AAU2WMI9-F1
#
_entry.id   AF-A0AAU2WMI9-F1
#
_cell.length_a   1.000
_cell.length_b   1.000
_cell.length_c   1.000
_cell.angle_alpha   90.00
_cell.angle_beta   90.00
_cell.angle_gamma   90.00
#
_symmetry.space_group_name_H-M   'P 1'
#
loop_
_entity.id
_entity.type
_entity.pdbx_description
1 polymer ?
#
loop_
_entity_poly.entity_id
_entity_poly.type
_entity_poly.pdbx_seq_one_letter_code
_entity_poly.pdbx_strand_id
1 'polypeptide(L)'
;MTSHTPPRLGMLTPSSNTALEPETYALLHGTDAATAHFARVPVTRIALDGDSDAQFDPGPMLAAARQLADAKVDVIAWNGTSGSWLGIERDRALAAAITAETGIPATTSTLALLDACAAYGVTRLGLALPYTRDVCERIVDTYAKEGITCSLAEPFGEDDNEAFARIPTVDVARQIEQAAEGDTHAVAVLCTNVHGASEAERLEQALRIPVLDSVTVTLWKALDLAGAAPRLTGHGDLLRSGSLRALIQDTLTALLAATGADRTTFRVDLPELGLHVDLTAGEALRPGVRPIRRDASLDQRNLNTVVWLEQHRKPLIQPHFHADPHPPQALIDVYGVQAQMLAPVETGGAMTGWISVHSLAERDWSPSDTAALDDAVTRIRTAL
;
A
#
# COMPACT_ATOMS: atom_id res chain seq x y z
N MET A 1 13.55 -10.05 -29.35
CA MET A 1 12.87 -8.89 -28.73
C MET A 1 11.39 -9.08 -28.97
N THR A 2 10.67 -9.69 -28.04
CA THR A 2 9.20 -9.70 -28.09
C THR A 2 8.77 -8.25 -27.89
N SER A 3 8.12 -7.65 -28.89
CA SER A 3 7.57 -6.30 -28.77
C SER A 3 6.44 -6.35 -27.74
N HIS A 4 6.76 -6.05 -26.48
CA HIS A 4 5.72 -5.94 -25.47
C HIS A 4 5.04 -4.60 -25.67
N THR A 5 3.80 -4.63 -26.17
CA THR A 5 2.95 -3.44 -26.15
C THR A 5 2.70 -3.11 -24.67
N PRO A 6 2.95 -1.86 -24.23
CA PRO A 6 2.69 -1.48 -22.84
C PRO A 6 1.20 -1.63 -22.52
N PRO A 7 0.84 -2.00 -21.28
CA PRO A 7 -0.55 -2.09 -20.88
C PRO A 7 -1.27 -0.75 -21.02
N ARG A 8 -2.58 -0.83 -21.21
CA ARG A 8 -3.50 0.30 -21.37
C ARG A 8 -4.35 0.40 -20.12
N LEU A 9 -4.18 1.47 -19.36
CA LEU A 9 -4.96 1.74 -18.16
C LEU A 9 -6.20 2.54 -18.53
N GLY A 10 -7.39 2.02 -18.23
CA GLY A 10 -8.65 2.74 -18.34
C GLY A 10 -8.94 3.51 -17.07
N MET A 11 -9.10 4.82 -17.14
CA MET A 11 -9.28 5.72 -16.00
C MET A 11 -10.65 6.40 -16.09
N LEU A 12 -11.61 5.89 -15.34
CA LEU A 12 -12.90 6.57 -15.16
C LEU A 12 -12.68 7.81 -14.27
N THR A 13 -13.13 8.96 -14.73
CA THR A 13 -12.76 10.27 -14.17
C THR A 13 -13.99 11.14 -13.92
N PRO A 14 -14.12 11.81 -12.76
CA PRO A 14 -15.15 12.83 -12.55
C PRO A 14 -15.12 13.90 -13.67
N SER A 15 -16.28 14.29 -14.19
CA SER A 15 -16.35 15.19 -15.34
C SER A 15 -15.68 16.55 -15.10
N SER A 16 -15.76 17.06 -13.87
CA SER A 16 -15.15 18.34 -13.48
C SER A 16 -13.72 18.22 -12.92
N ASN A 17 -13.16 17.00 -12.85
CA ASN A 17 -11.77 16.82 -12.44
C ASN A 17 -10.82 17.34 -13.54
N THR A 18 -9.85 18.15 -13.15
CA THR A 18 -8.86 18.78 -14.04
C THR A 18 -7.41 18.45 -13.65
N ALA A 19 -7.19 17.86 -12.47
CA ALA A 19 -5.85 17.49 -12.00
C ALA A 19 -5.43 16.08 -12.43
N LEU A 20 -6.32 15.09 -12.32
CA LEU A 20 -6.00 13.66 -12.49
C LEU A 20 -5.32 13.33 -13.83
N GLU A 21 -5.91 13.80 -14.92
CA GLU A 21 -5.43 13.49 -16.28
C GLU A 21 -4.01 14.02 -16.52
N PRO A 22 -3.74 15.33 -16.35
CA PRO A 22 -2.38 15.87 -16.43
C PRO A 22 -1.39 15.19 -15.47
N GLU A 23 -1.78 14.96 -14.22
CA GLU A 23 -0.93 14.35 -13.20
C GLU A 23 -0.56 12.90 -13.60
N THR A 24 -1.53 12.11 -14.05
CA THR A 24 -1.28 10.74 -14.52
C THR A 24 -0.32 10.71 -15.71
N TYR A 25 -0.47 11.63 -16.67
CA TYR A 25 0.47 11.74 -17.78
C TYR A 25 1.87 12.17 -17.33
N ALA A 26 1.96 13.06 -16.34
CA ALA A 26 3.24 13.49 -15.77
C ALA A 26 3.95 12.34 -15.04
N LEU A 27 3.23 11.55 -14.25
CA LEU A 27 3.75 10.37 -13.53
C LEU A 27 4.26 9.28 -14.47
N LEU A 28 3.63 9.12 -15.65
CA LEU A 28 4.05 8.15 -16.66
C LEU A 28 5.10 8.70 -17.64
N HIS A 29 5.42 10.00 -17.56
CA HIS A 29 6.31 10.66 -18.52
C HIS A 29 7.71 10.03 -18.52
N GLY A 30 8.23 9.76 -19.73
CA GLY A 30 9.56 9.18 -19.89
C GLY A 30 9.65 7.68 -19.61
N THR A 31 8.52 7.00 -19.38
CA THR A 31 8.45 5.56 -19.14
C THR A 31 7.69 4.87 -20.27
N ASP A 32 7.96 3.58 -20.48
CA ASP A 32 7.17 2.67 -21.31
C ASP A 32 6.30 1.73 -20.46
N ALA A 33 6.02 2.11 -19.22
CA ALA A 33 5.34 1.24 -18.26
C ALA A 33 3.87 1.00 -18.60
N ALA A 34 3.17 2.00 -19.11
CA ALA A 34 1.77 1.93 -19.51
C ALA A 34 1.36 3.14 -20.37
N THR A 35 0.17 3.07 -20.95
CA THR A 35 -0.55 4.22 -21.52
C THR A 35 -1.87 4.42 -20.76
N ALA A 36 -2.28 5.65 -20.51
CA ALA A 36 -3.54 5.96 -19.81
C ALA A 36 -4.61 6.48 -20.78
N HIS A 37 -5.85 6.01 -20.61
CA HIS A 37 -7.01 6.33 -21.45
C HIS A 37 -8.19 6.69 -20.54
N PHE A 38 -8.91 7.76 -20.84
CA PHE A 38 -9.85 8.34 -19.89
C PHE A 38 -11.28 8.37 -20.45
N ALA A 39 -12.25 8.09 -19.59
CA ALA A 39 -13.67 8.32 -19.84
C ALA A 39 -14.27 9.07 -18.65
N ARG A 40 -15.15 10.03 -18.94
CA ARG A 40 -15.70 10.94 -17.92
C ARG A 40 -17.09 10.51 -17.44
N VAL A 41 -17.31 10.69 -16.14
CA VAL A 41 -18.59 10.44 -15.45
C VAL A 41 -19.09 11.74 -14.81
N PRO A 42 -20.37 12.14 -14.97
CA PRO A 42 -20.90 13.37 -14.40
C PRO A 42 -20.81 13.39 -12.87
N VAL A 43 -19.87 14.18 -12.34
CA VAL A 43 -19.69 14.43 -10.90
C VAL A 43 -19.18 15.86 -10.77
N THR A 44 -19.89 16.71 -10.04
CA THR A 44 -19.54 18.13 -9.88
C THR A 44 -19.51 18.61 -8.44
N ARG A 45 -20.27 17.98 -7.53
CA ARG A 45 -20.41 18.44 -6.14
C ARG A 45 -20.30 17.27 -5.16
N ILE A 46 -19.61 17.49 -4.03
CA ILE A 46 -19.39 16.50 -2.97
C ILE A 46 -20.09 16.99 -1.71
N ALA A 47 -21.22 16.38 -1.37
CA ALA A 47 -21.97 16.64 -0.14
C ALA A 47 -22.62 15.35 0.40
N LEU A 48 -23.11 15.40 1.64
CA LEU A 48 -23.91 14.32 2.25
C LEU A 48 -25.42 14.57 2.04
N ASP A 49 -25.85 14.68 0.78
CA ASP A 49 -27.25 14.85 0.39
C ASP A 49 -27.64 13.92 -0.77
N GLY A 50 -28.95 13.71 -0.97
CA GLY A 50 -29.46 12.74 -1.95
C GLY A 50 -29.11 13.08 -3.40
N ASP A 51 -28.93 14.36 -3.73
CA ASP A 51 -28.55 14.81 -5.07
C ASP A 51 -27.05 14.57 -5.34
N SER A 52 -26.20 14.73 -4.33
CA SER A 52 -24.78 14.34 -4.35
C SER A 52 -24.63 12.83 -4.51
N ASP A 53 -25.36 12.03 -3.72
CA ASP A 53 -25.30 10.56 -3.77
C ASP A 53 -25.72 9.99 -5.14
N ALA A 54 -26.69 10.61 -5.81
CA ALA A 54 -27.21 10.16 -7.10
C ALA A 54 -26.17 10.22 -8.23
N GLN A 55 -25.16 11.07 -8.12
CA GLN A 55 -24.06 11.18 -9.10
C GLN A 55 -23.15 9.94 -9.09
N PHE A 56 -23.24 9.11 -8.05
CA PHE A 56 -22.47 7.87 -7.90
C PHE A 56 -23.28 6.61 -8.27
N ASP A 57 -24.35 6.77 -9.04
CA ASP A 57 -25.08 5.64 -9.64
C ASP A 57 -24.16 4.83 -10.57
N PRO A 58 -24.19 3.48 -10.51
CA PRO A 58 -23.34 2.65 -11.34
C PRO A 58 -23.65 2.76 -12.84
N GLY A 59 -24.86 3.14 -13.26
CA GLY A 59 -25.27 3.18 -14.66
C GLY A 59 -24.37 4.03 -15.55
N PRO A 60 -24.17 5.32 -15.25
CA PRO A 60 -23.21 6.19 -15.95
C PRO A 60 -21.77 5.66 -15.93
N MET A 61 -21.33 5.09 -14.80
CA MET A 61 -19.98 4.52 -14.67
C MET A 61 -19.79 3.31 -15.57
N LEU A 62 -20.77 2.39 -15.63
CA LEU A 62 -20.75 1.24 -16.52
C LEU A 62 -20.79 1.66 -17.99
N ALA A 63 -21.53 2.73 -18.32
CA ALA A 63 -21.54 3.28 -19.68
C ALA A 63 -20.16 3.81 -20.10
N ALA A 64 -19.49 4.57 -19.22
CA ALA A 64 -18.13 5.02 -19.46
C ALA A 64 -17.11 3.85 -19.50
N ALA A 65 -17.30 2.82 -18.67
CA ALA A 65 -16.46 1.63 -18.68
C ALA A 65 -16.54 0.87 -20.00
N ARG A 66 -17.73 0.78 -20.63
CA ARG A 66 -17.88 0.20 -21.98
C ARG A 66 -17.07 0.96 -23.03
N GLN A 67 -17.01 2.29 -22.95
CA GLN A 67 -16.19 3.10 -23.87
C GLN A 67 -14.69 2.82 -23.69
N LEU A 68 -14.23 2.64 -22.45
CA LEU A 68 -12.85 2.21 -22.19
C LEU A 68 -12.57 0.79 -22.71
N ALA A 69 -13.53 -0.12 -22.58
CA ALA A 69 -13.41 -1.48 -23.08
C ALA A 69 -13.24 -1.53 -24.61
N ASP A 70 -13.85 -0.60 -25.37
CA ASP A 70 -13.64 -0.47 -26.82
C ASP A 70 -12.17 -0.17 -27.18
N ALA A 71 -11.45 0.55 -26.31
CA ALA A 71 -10.01 0.80 -26.46
C ALA A 71 -9.13 -0.41 -26.08
N LYS A 72 -9.76 -1.51 -25.60
CA LYS A 72 -9.12 -2.74 -25.13
C LYS A 72 -8.10 -2.43 -24.04
N VAL A 73 -8.54 -1.68 -23.02
CA VAL A 73 -7.75 -1.45 -21.82
C VAL A 73 -7.59 -2.76 -21.03
N ASP A 74 -6.47 -2.90 -20.32
CA ASP A 74 -6.12 -4.09 -19.55
C ASP A 74 -6.67 -4.03 -18.11
N VAL A 75 -7.01 -2.83 -17.65
CA VAL A 75 -7.60 -2.56 -16.32
C VAL A 75 -8.53 -1.34 -16.41
N ILE A 76 -9.55 -1.27 -15.56
CA ILE A 76 -10.40 -0.08 -15.40
C ILE A 76 -10.38 0.39 -13.94
N ALA A 77 -9.99 1.63 -13.69
CA ALA A 77 -9.97 2.22 -12.36
C ALA A 77 -10.92 3.43 -12.27
N TRP A 78 -11.77 3.42 -11.24
CA TRP A 78 -12.57 4.60 -10.87
C TRP A 78 -11.75 5.55 -10.00
N ASN A 79 -11.48 6.75 -10.52
CA ASN A 79 -10.73 7.80 -9.83
C ASN A 79 -11.62 8.70 -8.96
N GLY A 80 -12.57 8.09 -8.26
CA GLY A 80 -13.37 8.76 -7.24
C GLY A 80 -13.13 8.12 -5.87
N THR A 81 -13.13 8.96 -4.85
CA THR A 81 -12.90 8.57 -3.44
C THR A 81 -14.22 8.42 -2.67
N SER A 82 -15.37 8.42 -3.37
CA SER A 82 -16.71 8.43 -2.78
C SER A 82 -17.00 7.26 -1.86
N GLY A 83 -16.44 6.07 -2.12
CA GLY A 83 -16.52 4.94 -1.20
C GLY A 83 -16.02 5.27 0.21
N SER A 84 -15.12 6.25 0.34
CA SER A 84 -14.58 6.69 1.63
C SER A 84 -15.65 7.31 2.55
N TRP A 85 -16.74 7.89 2.03
CA TRP A 85 -17.85 8.38 2.86
C TRP A 85 -19.19 7.69 2.60
N LEU A 86 -19.36 7.09 1.41
CA LEU A 86 -20.56 6.32 1.05
C LEU A 86 -20.51 4.87 1.54
N GLY A 87 -19.31 4.37 1.90
CA GLY A 87 -19.05 3.01 2.39
C GLY A 87 -18.25 2.16 1.40
N ILE A 88 -17.24 1.45 1.92
CA ILE A 88 -16.28 0.64 1.13
C ILE A 88 -16.97 -0.44 0.29
N GLU A 89 -18.04 -1.05 0.81
CA GLU A 89 -18.79 -2.08 0.09
C GLU A 89 -19.42 -1.57 -1.22
N ARG A 90 -19.72 -0.27 -1.34
CA ARG A 90 -20.18 0.31 -2.61
C ARG A 90 -19.07 0.28 -3.66
N ASP A 91 -17.85 0.60 -3.29
CA ASP A 91 -16.71 0.55 -4.21
C ASP A 91 -16.37 -0.90 -4.59
N ARG A 92 -16.47 -1.86 -3.64
CA ARG A 92 -16.33 -3.30 -3.95
C ARG A 92 -17.39 -3.75 -4.96
N ALA A 93 -18.65 -3.36 -4.74
CA ALA A 93 -19.76 -3.69 -5.64
C ALA A 93 -19.59 -3.04 -7.02
N LEU A 94 -19.12 -1.78 -7.09
CA LEU A 94 -18.85 -1.08 -8.34
C LEU A 94 -17.74 -1.77 -9.13
N ALA A 95 -16.60 -2.07 -8.49
CA ALA A 95 -15.48 -2.77 -9.15
C ALA A 95 -15.93 -4.16 -9.68
N ALA A 96 -16.71 -4.91 -8.89
CA ALA A 96 -17.29 -6.17 -9.33
C ALA A 96 -18.25 -6.00 -10.52
N ALA A 97 -19.10 -4.97 -10.51
CA ALA A 97 -20.03 -4.69 -11.60
C ALA A 97 -19.30 -4.29 -12.89
N ILE A 98 -18.28 -3.44 -12.83
CA ILE A 98 -17.44 -3.07 -13.98
C ILE A 98 -16.76 -4.32 -14.55
N THR A 99 -16.21 -5.17 -13.68
CA THR A 99 -15.55 -6.41 -14.10
C THR A 99 -16.55 -7.36 -14.77
N ALA A 100 -17.75 -7.52 -14.22
CA ALA A 100 -18.79 -8.37 -14.79
C ALA A 100 -19.30 -7.85 -16.14
N GLU A 101 -19.43 -6.53 -16.30
CA GLU A 101 -19.91 -5.88 -17.52
C GLU A 101 -18.88 -5.94 -18.68
N THR A 102 -17.59 -5.78 -18.36
CA THR A 102 -16.54 -5.59 -19.37
C THR A 102 -15.62 -6.79 -19.54
N GLY A 103 -15.57 -7.69 -18.55
CA GLY A 103 -14.57 -8.75 -18.45
C GLY A 103 -13.16 -8.26 -18.09
N ILE A 104 -12.99 -6.96 -17.83
CA ILE A 104 -11.69 -6.33 -17.52
C ILE A 104 -11.57 -6.14 -16.00
N PRO A 105 -10.44 -6.50 -15.37
CA PRO A 105 -10.22 -6.25 -13.94
C PRO A 105 -10.45 -4.78 -13.57
N ALA A 106 -11.13 -4.54 -12.46
CA ALA A 106 -11.43 -3.19 -12.01
C ALA A 106 -11.10 -2.90 -10.55
N THR A 107 -10.86 -1.63 -10.25
CA THR A 107 -10.61 -1.09 -8.91
C THR A 107 -11.14 0.34 -8.77
N THR A 108 -11.02 0.93 -7.58
CA THR A 108 -11.33 2.33 -7.30
C THR A 108 -10.19 2.98 -6.50
N SER A 109 -10.14 4.32 -6.46
CA SER A 109 -9.20 5.05 -5.59
C SER A 109 -9.29 4.64 -4.13
N THR A 110 -10.51 4.45 -3.61
CA THR A 110 -10.72 4.03 -2.21
C THR A 110 -10.13 2.65 -1.94
N LEU A 111 -10.41 1.67 -2.82
CA LEU A 111 -9.89 0.31 -2.66
C LEU A 111 -8.37 0.28 -2.82
N ALA A 112 -7.83 1.04 -3.78
CA ALA A 112 -6.40 1.17 -4.00
C ALA A 112 -5.68 1.79 -2.79
N LEU A 113 -6.29 2.76 -2.11
CA LEU A 113 -5.74 3.31 -0.87
C LEU A 113 -5.73 2.29 0.26
N LEU A 114 -6.80 1.49 0.43
CA LEU A 114 -6.82 0.41 1.41
C LEU A 114 -5.75 -0.65 1.13
N ASP A 115 -5.55 -1.00 -0.15
CA ASP A 115 -4.48 -1.91 -0.58
C ASP A 115 -3.08 -1.34 -0.28
N ALA A 116 -2.87 -0.04 -0.51
CA ALA A 116 -1.64 0.64 -0.15
C ALA A 116 -1.43 0.64 1.37
N CYS A 117 -2.47 0.95 2.15
CA CYS A 117 -2.42 0.85 3.61
C CYS A 117 -2.04 -0.56 4.07
N ALA A 118 -2.59 -1.61 3.46
CA ALA A 118 -2.25 -2.99 3.77
C ALA A 118 -0.79 -3.32 3.45
N ALA A 119 -0.29 -2.94 2.26
CA ALA A 119 1.10 -3.14 1.85
C ALA A 119 2.08 -2.48 2.85
N TYR A 120 1.76 -1.28 3.32
CA TYR A 120 2.58 -0.52 4.27
C TYR A 120 2.25 -0.81 5.74
N GLY A 121 1.25 -1.64 6.04
CA GLY A 121 0.82 -1.97 7.41
C GLY A 121 0.42 -0.72 8.18
N VAL A 122 -0.33 0.15 7.52
CA VAL A 122 -0.89 1.39 8.06
C VAL A 122 -2.14 1.04 8.86
N THR A 123 -2.14 1.39 10.14
CA THR A 123 -3.31 1.28 11.04
C THR A 123 -3.62 2.60 11.73
N ARG A 124 -2.74 3.61 11.54
CA ARG A 124 -2.91 5.00 11.98
C ARG A 124 -2.65 5.90 10.78
N LEU A 125 -3.67 6.52 10.22
CA LEU A 125 -3.61 7.27 8.97
C LEU A 125 -3.94 8.74 9.21
N GLY A 126 -3.06 9.65 8.80
CA GLY A 126 -3.36 11.07 8.76
C GLY A 126 -4.17 11.39 7.51
N LEU A 127 -5.22 12.21 7.62
CA LEU A 127 -6.08 12.59 6.50
C LEU A 127 -5.91 14.08 6.18
N ALA A 128 -5.50 14.38 4.94
CA ALA A 128 -5.49 15.70 4.34
C ALA A 128 -6.61 15.77 3.29
N LEU A 129 -7.70 16.47 3.64
CA LEU A 129 -8.98 16.42 2.92
C LEU A 129 -9.47 17.81 2.49
N PRO A 130 -10.00 17.95 1.26
CA PRO A 130 -10.56 19.23 0.82
C PRO A 130 -12.01 19.45 1.23
N TYR A 131 -12.69 18.41 1.70
CA TYR A 131 -14.13 18.40 1.86
C TYR A 131 -14.63 19.22 3.06
N THR A 132 -15.94 19.36 3.15
CA THR A 132 -16.64 19.81 4.35
C THR A 132 -16.37 18.89 5.54
N ARG A 133 -16.44 19.44 6.75
CA ARG A 133 -16.10 18.73 7.98
C ARG A 133 -16.94 17.46 8.20
N ASP A 134 -18.23 17.51 7.90
CA ASP A 134 -19.15 16.38 8.02
C ASP A 134 -18.79 15.21 7.07
N VAL A 135 -18.37 15.51 5.84
CA VAL A 135 -17.83 14.50 4.90
C VAL A 135 -16.54 13.91 5.46
N CYS A 136 -15.64 14.75 5.98
CA CYS A 136 -14.38 14.30 6.57
C CYS A 136 -14.58 13.38 7.78
N GLU A 137 -15.50 13.72 8.68
CA GLU A 137 -15.84 12.89 9.84
C GLU A 137 -16.46 11.54 9.41
N ARG A 138 -17.28 11.53 8.35
CA ARG A 138 -17.80 10.29 7.76
C ARG A 138 -16.68 9.40 7.19
N ILE A 139 -15.64 10.00 6.63
CA ILE A 139 -14.46 9.27 6.15
C ILE A 139 -13.72 8.61 7.32
N VAL A 140 -13.49 9.34 8.41
CA VAL A 140 -12.88 8.81 9.63
C VAL A 140 -13.66 7.59 10.14
N ASP A 141 -14.99 7.70 10.23
CA ASP A 141 -15.87 6.60 10.66
C ASP A 141 -15.81 5.37 9.75
N THR A 142 -15.64 5.58 8.44
CA THR A 142 -15.58 4.50 7.46
C THR A 142 -14.26 3.74 7.58
N TYR A 143 -13.14 4.43 7.71
CA TYR A 143 -11.82 3.82 7.82
C TYR A 143 -11.62 3.13 9.19
N ALA A 144 -12.25 3.64 10.24
CA ALA A 144 -12.27 2.97 11.54
C ALA A 144 -12.89 1.57 11.48
N LYS A 145 -13.91 1.35 10.63
CA LYS A 145 -14.52 0.02 10.40
C LYS A 145 -13.59 -0.94 9.66
N GLU A 146 -12.66 -0.41 8.87
CA GLU A 146 -11.58 -1.18 8.22
C GLU A 146 -10.37 -1.37 9.15
N GLY A 147 -10.45 -0.98 10.43
CA GLY A 147 -9.38 -1.13 11.40
C GLY A 147 -8.27 -0.07 11.31
N ILE A 148 -8.51 1.02 10.59
CA ILE A 148 -7.58 2.13 10.44
C ILE A 148 -8.07 3.31 11.28
N THR A 149 -7.32 3.63 12.34
CA THR A 149 -7.56 4.85 13.13
C THR A 149 -7.09 6.05 12.34
N CYS A 150 -7.94 7.07 12.17
CA CYS A 150 -7.58 8.26 11.41
C CYS A 150 -7.43 9.49 12.29
N SER A 151 -6.40 10.30 12.03
CA SER A 151 -6.32 11.69 12.48
C SER A 151 -6.74 12.61 11.32
N LEU A 152 -7.50 13.66 11.62
CA LEU A 152 -8.01 14.58 10.62
C LEU A 152 -7.32 15.95 10.79
N ALA A 153 -6.58 16.39 9.79
CA ALA A 153 -6.11 17.78 9.70
C ALA A 153 -7.29 18.73 9.48
N GLU A 154 -7.09 20.04 9.68
CA GLU A 154 -8.16 21.02 9.45
C GLU A 154 -8.63 20.96 7.98
N PRO A 155 -9.90 20.60 7.69
CA PRO A 155 -10.37 20.47 6.32
C PRO A 155 -10.43 21.82 5.60
N PHE A 156 -10.30 21.81 4.26
CA PHE A 156 -10.47 23.04 3.48
C PHE A 156 -11.93 23.52 3.43
N GLY A 157 -12.91 22.63 3.65
CA GLY A 157 -14.31 23.00 3.75
C GLY A 157 -15.00 23.28 2.42
N GLU A 158 -14.45 22.75 1.32
CA GLU A 158 -14.95 22.96 -0.05
C GLU A 158 -15.90 21.82 -0.47
N ASP A 159 -16.87 22.11 -1.33
CA ASP A 159 -17.85 21.13 -1.86
C ASP A 159 -17.93 21.10 -3.40
N ASP A 160 -17.39 22.11 -4.08
CA ASP A 160 -17.24 22.13 -5.54
C ASP A 160 -16.00 21.34 -5.97
N ASN A 161 -16.22 20.27 -6.74
CA ASN A 161 -15.14 19.40 -7.17
C ASN A 161 -14.08 20.14 -7.97
N GLU A 162 -14.47 21.11 -8.81
CA GLU A 162 -13.51 21.85 -9.64
C GLU A 162 -12.67 22.83 -8.80
N ALA A 163 -13.24 23.39 -7.74
CA ALA A 163 -12.52 24.26 -6.81
C ALA A 163 -11.38 23.56 -6.07
N PHE A 164 -11.45 22.24 -5.85
CA PHE A 164 -10.36 21.46 -5.24
C PHE A 164 -9.03 21.61 -5.99
N ALA A 165 -9.05 21.68 -7.33
CA ALA A 165 -7.85 21.81 -8.15
C ALA A 165 -7.20 23.20 -8.03
N ARG A 166 -7.94 24.19 -7.50
CA ARG A 166 -7.44 25.55 -7.28
C ARG A 166 -6.81 25.76 -5.90
N ILE A 167 -6.89 24.76 -5.02
CA ILE A 167 -6.22 24.82 -3.71
C ILE A 167 -4.72 24.96 -3.94
N PRO A 168 -4.05 26.01 -3.43
CA PRO A 168 -2.62 26.20 -3.61
C PRO A 168 -1.83 25.02 -3.07
N THR A 169 -0.82 24.55 -3.82
CA THR A 169 0.03 23.41 -3.41
C THR A 169 0.73 23.63 -2.06
N VAL A 170 1.06 24.88 -1.72
CA VAL A 170 1.60 25.24 -0.41
C VAL A 170 0.62 24.97 0.74
N ASP A 171 -0.69 25.17 0.51
CA ASP A 171 -1.71 24.88 1.48
C ASP A 171 -1.94 23.37 1.61
N VAL A 172 -1.91 22.64 0.48
CA VAL A 172 -1.94 21.16 0.47
C VAL A 172 -0.77 20.60 1.27
N ALA A 173 0.45 21.08 1.03
CA ALA A 173 1.64 20.67 1.76
C ALA A 173 1.51 20.92 3.28
N ARG A 174 1.02 22.10 3.67
CA ARG A 174 0.76 22.43 5.07
C ARG A 174 -0.28 21.49 5.70
N GLN A 175 -1.33 21.11 4.97
CA GLN A 175 -2.34 20.18 5.47
C GLN A 175 -1.77 18.76 5.63
N ILE A 176 -0.90 18.32 4.71
CA ILE A 176 -0.19 17.03 4.83
C ILE A 176 0.71 17.03 6.07
N GLU A 177 1.46 18.11 6.31
CA GLU A 177 2.31 18.24 7.51
C GLU A 177 1.47 18.20 8.80
N GLN A 178 0.31 18.87 8.83
CA GLN A 178 -0.63 18.80 9.95
C GLN A 178 -1.18 17.38 10.16
N ALA A 179 -1.54 16.68 9.07
CA ALA A 179 -2.03 15.31 9.14
C ALA A 179 -0.96 14.31 9.61
N ALA A 180 0.32 14.64 9.39
CA ALA A 180 1.46 13.85 9.84
C ALA A 180 1.79 14.01 11.33
N GLU A 181 1.18 14.98 12.02
CA GLU A 181 1.41 15.19 13.45
C GLU A 181 1.01 13.95 14.28
N GLY A 182 1.81 13.65 15.31
CA GLY A 182 1.57 12.52 16.21
C GLY A 182 2.21 11.20 15.75
N ASP A 183 1.59 10.08 16.12
CA ASP A 183 2.07 8.72 15.82
C ASP A 183 1.38 8.16 14.55
N THR A 184 1.46 8.92 13.46
CA THR A 184 0.86 8.58 12.18
C THR A 184 1.78 7.66 11.37
N HIS A 185 1.23 6.64 10.72
CA HIS A 185 2.00 5.69 9.92
C HIS A 185 2.21 6.12 8.47
N ALA A 186 1.28 6.90 7.94
CA ALA A 186 1.26 7.48 6.60
C ALA A 186 0.22 8.60 6.57
N VAL A 187 0.33 9.53 5.63
CA VAL A 187 -0.73 10.52 5.35
C VAL A 187 -1.41 10.17 4.04
N ALA A 188 -2.73 10.28 3.98
CA ALA A 188 -3.48 10.17 2.74
C ALA A 188 -3.99 11.55 2.28
N VAL A 189 -3.73 11.87 1.01
CA VAL A 189 -4.41 12.97 0.30
C VAL A 189 -5.59 12.35 -0.45
N LEU A 190 -6.77 12.42 0.15
CA LEU A 190 -7.94 11.69 -0.33
C LEU A 190 -8.82 12.54 -1.24
N CYS A 191 -8.30 12.95 -2.38
CA CYS A 191 -9.06 13.53 -3.48
C CYS A 191 -8.23 13.45 -4.76
N THR A 192 -8.80 12.99 -5.87
CA THR A 192 -8.10 12.92 -7.16
C THR A 192 -8.05 14.25 -7.89
N ASN A 193 -8.66 15.31 -7.34
CA ASN A 193 -8.62 16.66 -7.88
C ASN A 193 -7.84 17.66 -7.00
N VAL A 194 -7.04 17.16 -6.05
CA VAL A 194 -6.10 17.96 -5.25
C VAL A 194 -4.67 17.60 -5.68
N HIS A 195 -3.79 18.59 -5.76
CA HIS A 195 -2.39 18.40 -6.16
C HIS A 195 -1.51 17.88 -5.02
N GLY A 196 -1.79 16.67 -4.53
CA GLY A 196 -0.99 16.00 -3.48
C GLY A 196 0.21 15.23 -4.03
N ALA A 197 0.07 14.60 -5.20
CA ALA A 197 1.11 13.76 -5.81
C ALA A 197 2.45 14.49 -6.01
N SER A 198 2.42 15.75 -6.44
CA SER A 198 3.63 16.56 -6.67
C SER A 198 4.43 16.87 -5.40
N GLU A 199 3.80 16.81 -4.23
CA GLU A 199 4.43 17.09 -2.93
C GLU A 199 4.96 15.83 -2.24
N ALA A 200 4.53 14.64 -2.67
CA ALA A 200 4.77 13.37 -1.97
C ALA A 200 6.26 13.11 -1.70
N GLU A 201 7.11 13.07 -2.74
CA GLU A 201 8.55 12.76 -2.57
C GLU A 201 9.24 13.72 -1.58
N ARG A 202 8.98 15.02 -1.71
CA ARG A 202 9.58 16.05 -0.85
C ARG A 202 9.13 15.91 0.60
N LEU A 203 7.83 15.68 0.81
CA LEU A 203 7.25 15.58 2.14
C LEU A 203 7.61 14.26 2.82
N GLU A 204 7.64 13.14 2.10
CA GLU A 204 8.10 11.85 2.65
C GLU A 204 9.53 11.92 3.17
N GLN A 205 10.44 12.62 2.47
CA GLN A 205 11.81 12.83 2.93
C GLN A 205 11.87 13.62 4.25
N ALA A 206 10.99 14.61 4.41
CA ALA A 206 10.91 15.44 5.61
C ALA A 206 10.24 14.70 6.78
N LEU A 207 9.12 14.01 6.51
CA LEU A 207 8.24 13.40 7.50
C LEU A 207 8.65 11.98 7.88
N ARG A 208 9.45 11.30 7.05
CA ARG A 208 9.87 9.89 7.21
C ARG A 208 8.71 8.89 7.29
N ILE A 209 7.56 9.26 6.73
CA ILE A 209 6.40 8.41 6.54
C ILE A 209 5.84 8.60 5.12
N PRO A 210 5.17 7.59 4.53
CA PRO A 210 4.61 7.69 3.19
C PRO A 210 3.51 8.74 3.08
N VAL A 211 3.41 9.38 1.92
CA VAL A 211 2.29 10.25 1.51
C VAL A 211 1.54 9.56 0.38
N LEU A 212 0.35 9.06 0.70
CA LEU A 212 -0.52 8.29 -0.18
C LEU A 212 -1.54 9.20 -0.85
N ASP A 213 -1.20 9.75 -2.01
CA ASP A 213 -2.11 10.57 -2.82
C ASP A 213 -3.05 9.71 -3.67
N SER A 214 -4.31 10.14 -3.80
CA SER A 214 -5.36 9.39 -4.51
C SER A 214 -5.06 9.10 -5.98
N VAL A 215 -4.38 10.00 -6.68
CA VAL A 215 -3.94 9.75 -8.07
C VAL A 215 -2.84 8.69 -8.07
N THR A 216 -1.84 8.83 -7.19
CA THR A 216 -0.72 7.88 -7.11
C THR A 216 -1.14 6.47 -6.69
N VAL A 217 -2.04 6.33 -5.71
CA VAL A 217 -2.55 5.00 -5.27
C VAL A 217 -3.37 4.34 -6.37
N THR A 218 -4.22 5.08 -7.09
CA THR A 218 -4.98 4.51 -8.20
C THR A 218 -4.04 4.06 -9.32
N LEU A 219 -3.07 4.89 -9.69
CA LEU A 219 -2.10 4.56 -10.73
C LEU A 219 -1.29 3.31 -10.36
N TRP A 220 -0.75 3.28 -9.13
CA TRP A 220 -0.03 2.12 -8.60
C TRP A 220 -0.86 0.84 -8.71
N LYS A 221 -2.11 0.87 -8.23
CA LYS A 221 -2.97 -0.32 -8.26
C LYS A 221 -3.37 -0.72 -9.68
N ALA A 222 -3.61 0.25 -10.56
CA ALA A 222 -3.94 -0.02 -11.96
C ALA A 222 -2.75 -0.68 -12.69
N LEU A 223 -1.54 -0.18 -12.48
CA LEU A 223 -0.30 -0.78 -12.98
C LEU A 223 -0.18 -2.23 -12.50
N ASP A 224 -0.31 -2.46 -11.19
CA ASP A 224 -0.23 -3.81 -10.59
C ASP A 224 -1.25 -4.79 -11.17
N LEU A 225 -2.52 -4.36 -11.32
CA LEU A 225 -3.57 -5.19 -11.91
C LEU A 225 -3.33 -5.49 -13.40
N ALA A 226 -2.69 -4.56 -14.11
CA ALA A 226 -2.28 -4.77 -15.50
C ALA A 226 -1.00 -5.62 -15.63
N GLY A 227 -0.43 -6.08 -14.52
CA GLY A 227 0.82 -6.85 -14.49
C GLY A 227 2.07 -6.03 -14.78
N ALA A 228 1.96 -4.69 -14.79
CA ALA A 228 3.09 -3.78 -14.86
C ALA A 228 3.46 -3.33 -13.44
N ALA A 229 4.62 -3.72 -12.94
CA ALA A 229 5.13 -3.25 -11.65
C ALA A 229 6.39 -2.40 -11.85
N PRO A 230 6.30 -1.26 -12.56
CA PRO A 230 7.45 -0.40 -12.78
C PRO A 230 7.89 0.24 -11.45
N ARG A 231 9.18 0.54 -11.34
CA ARG A 231 9.71 1.36 -10.23
C ARG A 231 9.80 2.81 -10.72
N LEU A 232 8.81 3.63 -10.38
CA LEU A 232 8.79 5.04 -10.76
C LEU A 232 9.39 5.88 -9.64
N THR A 233 10.53 6.53 -9.91
CA THR A 233 11.28 7.30 -8.92
C THR A 233 10.94 8.79 -8.98
N GLY A 234 11.00 9.49 -7.84
CA GLY A 234 10.75 10.94 -7.78
C GLY A 234 9.28 11.32 -7.56
N HIS A 235 8.42 10.32 -7.31
CA HIS A 235 6.98 10.47 -7.11
C HIS A 235 6.50 9.82 -5.80
N GLY A 236 7.41 9.68 -4.82
CA GLY A 236 7.14 9.08 -3.52
C GLY A 236 7.33 7.56 -3.47
N ASP A 237 7.27 7.02 -2.27
CA ASP A 237 7.57 5.64 -1.90
C ASP A 237 6.66 4.63 -2.58
N LEU A 238 5.38 4.99 -2.77
CA LEU A 238 4.37 4.09 -3.30
C LEU A 238 4.67 3.67 -4.74
N LEU A 239 4.90 4.63 -5.64
CA LEU A 239 5.20 4.32 -7.03
C LEU A 239 6.63 3.77 -7.22
N ARG A 240 7.51 3.97 -6.23
CA ARG A 240 8.87 3.42 -6.20
C ARG A 240 8.92 1.96 -5.75
N SER A 241 8.17 1.59 -4.70
CA SER A 241 8.33 0.31 -3.97
C SER A 241 7.02 -0.40 -3.58
N GLY A 242 5.87 0.20 -3.86
CA GLY A 242 4.55 -0.29 -3.43
C GLY A 242 4.25 -1.72 -3.86
N SER A 243 4.50 -2.06 -5.11
CA SER A 243 4.25 -3.40 -5.67
C SER A 243 5.11 -4.47 -4.98
N LEU A 244 6.38 -4.15 -4.70
CA LEU A 244 7.26 -5.04 -3.95
C LEU A 244 6.77 -5.21 -2.50
N ARG A 245 6.36 -4.12 -1.84
CA ARG A 245 5.82 -4.17 -0.47
C ARG A 245 4.52 -4.99 -0.39
N ALA A 246 3.63 -4.85 -1.36
CA ALA A 246 2.42 -5.66 -1.45
C ALA A 246 2.75 -7.15 -1.61
N LEU A 247 3.68 -7.50 -2.52
CA LEU A 247 4.13 -8.88 -2.69
C LEU A 247 4.76 -9.45 -1.41
N ILE A 248 5.60 -8.68 -0.72
CA ILE A 248 6.19 -9.07 0.56
C ILE A 248 5.08 -9.33 1.59
N GLN A 249 4.12 -8.42 1.70
CA GLN A 249 3.03 -8.52 2.66
C GLN A 249 2.17 -9.77 2.44
N ASP A 250 1.80 -10.03 1.19
CA ASP A 250 1.03 -11.22 0.81
C ASP A 250 1.82 -12.50 1.11
N THR A 251 3.12 -12.50 0.80
CA THR A 251 3.99 -13.65 1.03
C THR A 251 4.10 -13.97 2.52
N LEU A 252 4.30 -12.96 3.36
CA LEU A 252 4.37 -13.12 4.81
C LEU A 252 3.04 -13.55 5.42
N THR A 253 1.92 -13.04 4.89
CA THR A 253 0.58 -13.43 5.33
C THR A 253 0.29 -14.90 5.02
N ALA A 254 0.63 -15.34 3.80
CA ALA A 254 0.53 -16.75 3.41
C ALA A 254 1.45 -17.65 4.26
N LEU A 255 2.68 -17.20 4.53
CA LEU A 255 3.63 -17.93 5.38
C LEU A 255 3.13 -18.07 6.82
N LEU A 256 2.53 -17.02 7.38
CA LEU A 256 1.95 -17.05 8.73
C LEU A 256 0.81 -18.08 8.78
N ALA A 257 -0.09 -18.04 7.79
CA ALA A 257 -1.20 -18.98 7.70
C ALA A 257 -0.74 -20.44 7.53
N ALA A 258 0.29 -20.68 6.72
CA ALA A 258 0.83 -22.01 6.46
C ALA A 258 1.53 -22.62 7.69
N THR A 259 2.24 -21.80 8.46
CA THR A 259 3.03 -22.28 9.62
C THR A 259 2.26 -22.29 10.94
N GLY A 260 1.15 -21.55 11.01
CA GLY A 260 0.42 -21.32 12.26
C GLY A 260 1.27 -20.60 13.32
N ALA A 261 2.32 -19.89 12.90
CA ALA A 261 3.17 -19.10 13.79
C ALA A 261 2.42 -17.85 14.30
N ASP A 262 3.06 -17.10 15.20
CA ASP A 262 2.46 -15.91 15.80
C ASP A 262 2.84 -14.64 15.02
N ARG A 263 4.02 -14.63 14.39
CA ARG A 263 4.49 -13.51 13.57
C ARG A 263 5.40 -13.99 12.43
N THR A 264 5.27 -13.37 11.27
CA THR A 264 6.26 -13.45 10.18
C THR A 264 6.72 -12.05 9.80
N THR A 265 8.01 -11.89 9.53
CA THR A 265 8.60 -10.60 9.13
C THR A 265 9.61 -10.79 8.01
N PHE A 266 9.77 -9.77 7.18
CA PHE A 266 10.89 -9.68 6.24
C PHE A 266 11.65 -8.38 6.50
N ARG A 267 12.98 -8.48 6.62
CA ARG A 267 13.90 -7.33 6.73
C ARG A 267 14.87 -7.39 5.56
N VAL A 268 15.15 -6.23 4.93
CA VAL A 268 15.99 -6.16 3.73
C VAL A 268 16.66 -4.79 3.63
N ASP A 269 17.90 -4.77 3.14
CA ASP A 269 18.62 -3.56 2.78
C ASP A 269 18.52 -3.33 1.27
N LEU A 270 17.61 -2.45 0.88
CA LEU A 270 17.42 -1.92 -0.47
C LEU A 270 17.19 -0.41 -0.35
N PRO A 271 18.24 0.36 0.01
CA PRO A 271 18.12 1.79 0.30
C PRO A 271 17.55 2.59 -0.89
N GLU A 272 17.80 2.15 -2.12
CA GLU A 272 17.24 2.73 -3.33
C GLU A 272 15.71 2.59 -3.44
N LEU A 273 15.12 1.68 -2.66
CA LEU A 273 13.68 1.48 -2.53
C LEU A 273 13.12 1.99 -1.20
N GLY A 274 13.92 2.70 -0.40
CA GLY A 274 13.53 3.15 0.94
C GLY A 274 13.32 2.00 1.94
N LEU A 275 13.96 0.85 1.72
CA LEU A 275 13.90 -0.32 2.59
C LEU A 275 15.23 -0.53 3.31
N HIS A 276 15.16 -0.61 4.64
CA HIS A 276 16.31 -0.82 5.51
C HIS A 276 15.97 -1.88 6.53
N VAL A 277 16.95 -2.71 6.91
CA VAL A 277 16.75 -3.80 7.87
C VAL A 277 16.29 -3.35 9.24
N ASP A 278 16.55 -2.10 9.65
CA ASP A 278 16.15 -1.56 10.96
C ASP A 278 14.63 -1.60 11.15
N LEU A 279 13.87 -1.47 10.06
CA LEU A 279 12.42 -1.66 10.03
C LEU A 279 12.05 -2.92 9.26
N THR A 280 10.84 -3.44 9.46
CA THR A 280 10.40 -4.58 8.64
C THR A 280 9.83 -4.06 7.31
N ALA A 281 10.28 -4.66 6.21
CA ALA A 281 9.72 -4.42 4.88
C ALA A 281 8.29 -4.94 4.77
N GLY A 282 7.96 -5.97 5.56
CA GLY A 282 6.61 -6.46 5.80
C GLY A 282 6.50 -7.20 7.12
N GLU A 283 5.27 -7.36 7.60
CA GLU A 283 4.96 -8.03 8.86
C GLU A 283 3.53 -8.59 8.79
N ALA A 284 3.35 -9.86 9.11
CA ALA A 284 2.04 -10.47 9.35
C ALA A 284 1.97 -11.02 10.78
N LEU A 285 0.79 -10.88 11.40
CA LEU A 285 0.59 -11.13 12.83
C LEU A 285 -0.68 -11.93 13.06
N ARG A 286 -0.64 -12.84 14.03
CA ARG A 286 -1.85 -13.42 14.61
C ARG A 286 -2.57 -12.34 15.45
N PRO A 287 -3.92 -12.39 15.57
CA PRO A 287 -4.64 -11.49 16.48
C PRO A 287 -4.06 -11.48 17.89
N GLY A 288 -3.90 -10.27 18.46
CA GLY A 288 -3.37 -10.04 19.80
C GLY A 288 -1.83 -9.99 19.89
N VAL A 289 -1.10 -10.29 18.82
CA VAL A 289 0.36 -10.17 18.80
C VAL A 289 0.76 -8.72 18.56
N ARG A 290 1.64 -8.19 19.42
CA ARG A 290 2.17 -6.82 19.30
C ARG A 290 2.94 -6.65 17.97
N PRO A 291 2.71 -5.58 17.19
CA PRO A 291 3.47 -5.31 15.97
C PRO A 291 4.89 -4.81 16.28
N ILE A 292 5.85 -5.13 15.40
CA ILE A 292 7.23 -4.66 15.44
C ILE A 292 7.68 -4.01 14.12
N ARG A 293 6.77 -3.83 13.15
CA ARG A 293 7.09 -3.22 11.84
C ARG A 293 7.86 -1.90 11.93
N ARG A 294 7.50 -1.06 12.90
CA ARG A 294 8.06 0.29 13.13
C ARG A 294 9.05 0.34 14.31
N ASP A 295 9.49 -0.81 14.79
CA ASP A 295 10.44 -0.90 15.90
C ASP A 295 11.89 -0.98 15.39
N ALA A 296 12.61 0.13 15.56
CA ALA A 296 14.03 0.27 15.22
C ALA A 296 14.96 0.16 16.45
N SER A 297 14.50 -0.41 17.57
CA SER A 297 15.25 -0.44 18.83
C SER A 297 16.45 -1.39 18.84
N LEU A 298 16.55 -2.30 17.88
CA LEU A 298 17.60 -3.30 17.80
C LEU A 298 18.47 -3.10 16.57
N ASP A 299 19.79 -3.22 16.75
CA ASP A 299 20.75 -3.33 15.64
C ASP A 299 20.62 -4.72 14.99
N GLN A 300 19.81 -4.77 13.93
CA GLN A 300 19.35 -6.01 13.33
C GLN A 300 20.50 -6.84 12.72
N ARG A 301 21.52 -6.20 12.15
CA ARG A 301 22.64 -6.90 11.50
C ARG A 301 23.59 -7.53 12.52
N ASN A 302 23.69 -6.96 13.71
CA ASN A 302 24.58 -7.44 14.76
C ASN A 302 23.94 -8.44 15.73
N LEU A 303 22.69 -8.85 15.50
CA LEU A 303 22.06 -9.91 16.29
C LEU A 303 22.75 -11.25 16.02
N ASN A 304 23.08 -12.01 17.07
CA ASN A 304 23.82 -13.29 16.97
C ASN A 304 23.24 -14.27 15.94
N THR A 305 21.90 -14.36 15.88
CA THR A 305 21.20 -15.25 14.95
C THR A 305 21.30 -14.77 13.49
N VAL A 306 21.35 -13.46 13.26
CA VAL A 306 21.56 -12.87 11.93
C VAL A 306 23.01 -13.00 11.50
N VAL A 307 23.97 -12.77 12.40
CA VAL A 307 25.40 -13.05 12.16
C VAL A 307 25.60 -14.53 11.80
N TRP A 308 24.90 -15.44 12.49
CA TRP A 308 24.93 -16.86 12.16
C TRP A 308 24.38 -17.13 10.75
N LEU A 309 23.25 -16.51 10.35
CA LEU A 309 22.70 -16.65 8.99
C LEU A 309 23.68 -16.16 7.93
N GLU A 310 24.33 -15.02 8.15
CA GLU A 310 25.33 -14.44 7.25
C GLU A 310 26.52 -15.40 7.06
N GLN A 311 26.95 -16.08 8.12
CA GLN A 311 28.07 -17.03 8.08
C GLN A 311 27.71 -18.36 7.41
N HIS A 312 26.49 -18.87 7.63
CA HIS A 312 26.12 -20.23 7.25
C HIS A 312 25.27 -20.33 5.98
N ARG A 313 24.61 -19.25 5.56
CA ARG A 313 23.79 -19.19 4.32
C ARG A 313 22.77 -20.32 4.18
N LYS A 314 22.12 -20.67 5.30
CA LYS A 314 21.07 -21.70 5.36
C LYS A 314 20.02 -21.33 6.41
N PRO A 315 18.82 -21.90 6.34
CA PRO A 315 17.82 -21.69 7.38
C PRO A 315 18.31 -22.08 8.77
N LEU A 316 18.04 -21.22 9.75
CA LEU A 316 18.21 -21.49 11.18
C LEU A 316 16.86 -21.90 11.76
N ILE A 317 16.77 -23.10 12.33
CA ILE A 317 15.54 -23.64 12.93
C ILE A 317 15.79 -23.84 14.42
N GLN A 318 15.01 -23.18 15.26
CA GLN A 318 15.14 -23.22 16.72
C GLN A 318 13.76 -23.48 17.34
N PRO A 319 13.48 -24.72 17.80
CA PRO A 319 12.22 -25.03 18.48
C PRO A 319 12.13 -24.43 19.89
N HIS A 320 13.29 -24.08 20.44
CA HIS A 320 13.52 -23.43 21.72
C HIS A 320 14.91 -22.75 21.68
N PHE A 321 15.26 -21.93 22.68
CA PHE A 321 16.52 -21.18 22.73
C PHE A 321 17.61 -21.76 23.64
N HIS A 322 17.54 -23.05 23.96
CA HIS A 322 18.52 -23.73 24.82
C HIS A 322 19.88 -24.01 24.17
N ALA A 323 20.01 -23.83 22.85
CA ALA A 323 21.25 -24.09 22.11
C ALA A 323 21.66 -22.90 21.25
N ASP A 324 22.97 -22.79 21.00
CA ASP A 324 23.54 -21.76 20.14
C ASP A 324 23.05 -21.86 18.68
N PRO A 325 22.93 -20.72 17.97
CA PRO A 325 23.17 -19.36 18.45
C PRO A 325 22.02 -18.85 19.33
N HIS A 326 22.33 -18.37 20.54
CA HIS A 326 21.30 -17.77 21.38
C HIS A 326 20.80 -16.45 20.77
N PRO A 327 19.47 -16.27 20.60
CA PRO A 327 18.93 -15.00 20.16
C PRO A 327 19.21 -13.92 21.21
N PRO A 328 19.21 -12.64 20.79
CA PRO A 328 19.35 -11.53 21.71
C PRO A 328 18.29 -11.58 22.82
N GLN A 329 18.70 -11.33 24.06
CA GLN A 329 17.77 -11.32 25.20
C GLN A 329 16.60 -10.34 24.98
N ALA A 330 16.85 -9.20 24.32
CA ALA A 330 15.81 -8.25 23.96
C ALA A 330 14.72 -8.83 23.03
N LEU A 331 15.05 -9.80 22.18
CA LEU A 331 14.07 -10.47 21.33
C LEU A 331 13.10 -11.33 22.17
N ILE A 332 13.63 -11.97 23.23
CA ILE A 332 12.85 -12.75 24.20
C ILE A 332 12.02 -11.80 25.09
N ASP A 333 12.67 -10.79 25.68
CA ASP A 333 12.05 -9.92 26.68
C ASP A 333 11.02 -8.94 26.08
N VAL A 334 11.30 -8.40 24.88
CA VAL A 334 10.44 -7.38 24.25
C VAL A 334 9.36 -8.01 23.40
N TYR A 335 9.67 -9.12 22.71
CA TYR A 335 8.76 -9.74 21.74
C TYR A 335 8.18 -11.07 22.19
N GLY A 336 8.65 -11.65 23.30
CA GLY A 336 8.11 -12.89 23.87
C GLY A 336 8.38 -14.12 23.03
N VAL A 337 9.33 -14.06 22.08
CA VAL A 337 9.62 -15.19 21.18
C VAL A 337 10.26 -16.31 21.99
N GLN A 338 9.82 -17.54 21.74
CA GLN A 338 10.34 -18.75 22.37
C GLN A 338 10.82 -19.79 21.35
N ALA A 339 10.33 -19.72 20.11
CA ALA A 339 10.80 -20.53 18.99
C ALA A 339 10.86 -19.70 17.70
N GLN A 340 11.76 -20.04 16.78
CA GLN A 340 11.84 -19.37 15.49
C GLN A 340 12.37 -20.23 14.34
N MET A 341 12.01 -19.83 13.12
CA MET A 341 12.78 -20.14 11.92
C MET A 341 13.25 -18.84 11.29
N LEU A 342 14.50 -18.78 10.87
CA LEU A 342 15.04 -17.68 10.08
C LEU A 342 15.61 -18.22 8.78
N ALA A 343 15.40 -17.53 7.66
CA ALA A 343 16.02 -17.91 6.39
C ALA A 343 16.61 -16.70 5.66
N PRO A 344 17.84 -16.82 5.12
CA PRO A 344 18.49 -15.74 4.40
C PRO A 344 17.82 -15.53 3.03
N VAL A 345 17.73 -14.28 2.60
CA VAL A 345 17.33 -13.89 1.24
C VAL A 345 18.52 -13.24 0.55
N GLU A 346 19.01 -13.91 -0.50
CA GLU A 346 20.25 -13.54 -1.17
C GLU A 346 20.01 -12.96 -2.56
N THR A 347 20.70 -11.86 -2.86
CA THR A 347 20.77 -11.24 -4.20
C THR A 347 22.23 -10.93 -4.51
N GLY A 348 22.66 -11.15 -5.75
CA GLY A 348 24.06 -10.90 -6.15
C GLY A 348 25.13 -11.66 -5.35
N GLY A 349 24.77 -12.75 -4.66
CA GLY A 349 25.67 -13.52 -3.79
C GLY A 349 25.87 -12.98 -2.38
N ALA A 350 25.14 -11.92 -1.98
CA ALA A 350 25.15 -11.37 -0.63
C ALA A 350 23.78 -11.54 0.05
N MET A 351 23.74 -11.56 1.39
CA MET A 351 22.50 -11.66 2.15
C MET A 351 21.92 -10.26 2.29
N THR A 352 21.08 -9.90 1.32
CA THR A 352 20.37 -8.62 1.29
C THR A 352 19.30 -8.52 2.36
N GLY A 353 18.74 -9.64 2.81
CA GLY A 353 17.71 -9.66 3.84
C GLY A 353 17.47 -11.04 4.43
N TRP A 354 16.45 -11.17 5.27
CA TRP A 354 16.02 -12.44 5.85
C TRP A 354 14.54 -12.42 6.22
N ILE A 355 13.93 -13.61 6.14
CA ILE A 355 12.59 -13.85 6.65
C ILE A 355 12.73 -14.43 8.07
N SER A 356 11.88 -13.96 8.98
CA SER A 356 11.73 -14.53 10.32
C SER A 356 10.32 -15.06 10.51
N VAL A 357 10.21 -16.24 11.11
CA VAL A 357 8.96 -16.86 11.58
C VAL A 357 9.11 -17.06 13.08
N HIS A 358 8.27 -16.42 13.88
CA HIS A 358 8.36 -16.43 15.33
C HIS A 358 7.15 -17.10 15.97
N SER A 359 7.38 -17.87 17.03
CA SER A 359 6.33 -18.32 17.93
C SER A 359 6.58 -17.85 19.36
N LEU A 360 5.50 -17.51 20.05
CA LEU A 360 5.48 -17.09 21.46
C LEU A 360 5.49 -18.27 22.43
N ALA A 361 5.50 -19.50 21.91
CA ALA A 361 5.66 -20.73 22.67
C ALA A 361 6.76 -21.58 22.03
N GLU A 362 7.46 -22.37 22.84
CA GLU A 362 8.32 -23.44 22.33
C GLU A 362 7.48 -24.39 21.46
N ARG A 363 8.01 -24.75 20.30
CA ARG A 363 7.37 -25.69 19.37
C ARG A 363 8.38 -26.30 18.44
N ASP A 364 8.15 -27.56 18.07
CA ASP A 364 8.85 -28.14 16.94
C ASP A 364 8.37 -27.53 15.61
N TRP A 365 9.29 -27.42 14.66
CA TRP A 365 9.01 -26.97 13.30
C TRP A 365 8.96 -28.18 12.38
N SER A 366 7.81 -28.35 11.71
CA SER A 366 7.58 -29.48 10.82
C SER A 366 8.32 -29.30 9.47
N PRO A 367 8.51 -30.38 8.70
CA PRO A 367 8.99 -30.27 7.32
C PRO A 367 8.11 -29.36 6.44
N SER A 368 6.79 -29.34 6.68
CA SER A 368 5.87 -28.43 5.99
C SER A 368 6.09 -26.97 6.37
N ASP A 369 6.43 -26.67 7.62
CA ASP A 369 6.75 -25.30 8.04
C ASP A 369 8.01 -24.79 7.32
N THR A 370 9.02 -25.66 7.22
CA THR A 370 10.28 -25.34 6.53
C THR A 370 10.07 -25.17 5.03
N ALA A 371 9.28 -26.03 4.40
CA ALA A 371 8.94 -25.90 2.98
C ALA A 371 8.19 -24.59 2.68
N ALA A 372 7.24 -24.19 3.53
CA ALA A 372 6.54 -22.92 3.39
C ALA A 372 7.49 -21.72 3.49
N LEU A 373 8.49 -21.79 4.38
CA LEU A 373 9.54 -20.76 4.48
C LEU A 373 10.41 -20.69 3.22
N ASP A 374 10.82 -21.84 2.66
CA ASP A 374 11.61 -21.90 1.43
C ASP A 374 10.84 -21.34 0.21
N ASP A 375 9.54 -21.63 0.13
CA ASP A 375 8.64 -21.05 -0.89
C ASP A 375 8.55 -19.53 -0.76
N ALA A 376 8.41 -19.03 0.48
CA ALA A 376 8.38 -17.60 0.76
C ALA A 376 9.70 -16.89 0.39
N VAL A 377 10.86 -17.49 0.73
CA VAL A 377 12.19 -17.00 0.33
C VAL A 377 12.30 -16.95 -1.19
N THR A 378 11.87 -18.01 -1.88
CA THR A 378 11.93 -18.08 -3.35
C THR A 378 11.07 -16.99 -4.00
N ARG A 379 9.85 -16.79 -3.50
CA ARG A 379 8.93 -15.77 -4.01
C ARG A 379 9.49 -14.35 -3.81
N ILE A 380 9.96 -14.01 -2.62
CA ILE A 380 10.55 -12.69 -2.35
C ILE A 380 11.82 -12.49 -3.18
N ARG A 381 12.74 -13.45 -3.19
CA ARG A 381 14.00 -13.36 -3.95
C ARG A 381 13.77 -13.14 -5.44
N THR A 382 12.72 -13.72 -6.02
CA THR A 382 12.39 -13.55 -7.44
C THR A 382 11.90 -12.13 -7.76
N ALA A 383 11.36 -11.41 -6.76
CA ALA A 383 10.86 -10.06 -6.91
C ALA A 383 11.92 -8.98 -6.65
N LEU A 384 13.02 -9.33 -5.99
CA LEU A 384 14.17 -8.44 -5.75
C LEU A 384 15.02 -8.31 -7.02
#